data_AF-A0A913YVM1-F1
#
_entry.id   AF-A0A913YVM1-F1
#
_cell.length_a   1.000
_cell.length_b   1.000
_cell.length_c   1.000
_cell.angle_alpha   90.00
_cell.angle_beta   90.00
_cell.angle_gamma   90.00
#
_symmetry.space_group_name_H-M   'P 1'
#
loop_
_entity.id
_entity.type
_entity.pdbx_description
1 polymer ?
#
loop_
_entity_poly.entity_id
_entity_poly.type
_entity_poly.pdbx_seq_one_letter_code
_entity_poly.pdbx_strand_id
1 'polypeptide(L)'
;MVEFTPKLPIEKKNAIANLGAGLIEKVALKFSRNFWSKKTGGSDFFGRVPSSSSNRGSCGIFYDLSRKSTPKKSHVLMTVLTGELALQASSMSDIQIVQHVLDLLKGLFPGETMPKPDKYIVSHWGQDPYSGMAYSFVPLGSTGQDYDEIAKSLEDKLFFAGEATNRQFPQTVTGAYLSGIREAEKILMKKFEEEEGFL
;
A
#
# COMPACT_ATOMS: atom_id res chain seq x y z
N MET A 1 -9.26 3.53 -18.49
CA MET A 1 -10.16 4.45 -17.74
C MET A 1 -11.59 4.01 -17.99
N VAL A 2 -12.47 4.07 -16.99
CA VAL A 2 -13.88 3.67 -17.11
C VAL A 2 -14.73 4.90 -17.43
N GLU A 3 -15.57 4.82 -18.46
CA GLU A 3 -16.51 5.87 -18.82
C GLU A 3 -17.90 5.54 -18.27
N PHE A 4 -18.56 6.52 -17.64
CA PHE A 4 -19.90 6.39 -17.09
C PHE A 4 -20.91 7.16 -17.95
N THR A 5 -22.00 6.49 -18.33
CA THR A 5 -23.17 7.09 -19.00
C THR A 5 -24.44 6.69 -18.25
N PRO A 6 -25.14 7.63 -17.58
CA PRO A 6 -24.84 9.06 -17.44
C PRO A 6 -23.57 9.33 -16.62
N LYS A 7 -23.04 10.55 -16.71
CA LYS A 7 -21.86 10.97 -15.93
C LYS A 7 -22.13 10.90 -14.42
N LEU A 8 -21.10 10.62 -13.64
CA LEU A 8 -21.19 10.68 -12.18
C LEU A 8 -21.60 12.09 -11.69
N PRO A 9 -22.44 12.18 -10.64
CA PRO A 9 -22.79 13.45 -9.99
C PRO A 9 -21.57 14.26 -9.55
N ILE A 10 -21.74 15.57 -9.43
CA ILE A 10 -20.62 16.47 -9.10
C ILE A 10 -20.07 16.20 -7.71
N GLU A 11 -20.94 15.88 -6.76
CA GLU A 11 -20.63 15.55 -5.37
C GLU A 11 -19.70 14.34 -5.30
N LYS A 12 -20.03 13.27 -6.04
CA LYS A 12 -19.20 12.06 -6.09
C LYS A 12 -17.85 12.31 -6.76
N LYS A 13 -17.81 13.08 -7.86
CA LYS A 13 -16.54 13.44 -8.51
C LYS A 13 -15.65 14.27 -7.58
N ASN A 14 -16.24 15.21 -6.84
CA ASN A 14 -15.52 16.02 -5.87
C ASN A 14 -14.97 15.15 -4.74
N ALA A 15 -15.78 14.24 -4.18
CA ALA A 15 -15.32 13.32 -3.14
C ALA A 15 -14.17 12.42 -3.60
N ILE A 16 -14.22 11.90 -4.84
CA ILE A 16 -13.12 11.14 -5.45
C ILE A 16 -11.86 12.02 -5.56
N ALA A 17 -11.99 13.26 -6.03
CA ALA A 17 -10.86 14.16 -6.19
C ALA A 17 -10.29 14.69 -4.87
N ASN A 18 -11.10 14.74 -3.81
CA ASN A 18 -10.73 15.21 -2.49
C ASN A 18 -9.86 14.20 -1.72
N LEU A 19 -10.02 12.89 -1.97
CA LEU A 19 -9.16 11.88 -1.36
C LEU A 19 -7.83 11.78 -2.09
N GLY A 20 -6.76 11.61 -1.30
CA GLY A 20 -5.42 11.45 -1.83
C GLY A 20 -5.14 9.99 -2.20
N ALA A 21 -4.52 9.78 -3.35
CA ALA A 21 -3.98 8.50 -3.77
C ALA A 21 -2.58 8.31 -3.16
N GLY A 22 -2.51 7.75 -1.95
CA GLY A 22 -1.26 7.54 -1.23
C GLY A 22 -0.39 6.47 -1.89
N LEU A 23 0.92 6.70 -1.92
CA LEU A 23 1.88 5.82 -2.58
C LEU A 23 2.99 5.36 -1.62
N ILE A 24 3.26 4.06 -1.65
CA ILE A 24 4.46 3.44 -1.14
C ILE A 24 4.95 2.41 -2.14
N GLU A 25 6.24 2.13 -2.12
CA GLU A 25 6.82 1.00 -2.83
C GLU A 25 7.56 0.09 -1.85
N LYS A 26 7.73 -1.19 -2.21
CA LYS A 26 8.42 -2.18 -1.39
C LYS A 26 9.62 -2.70 -2.13
N VAL A 27 10.71 -2.91 -1.39
CA VAL A 27 11.91 -3.57 -1.87
C VAL A 27 12.14 -4.80 -1.00
N ALA A 28 12.15 -5.99 -1.61
CA ALA A 28 12.49 -7.24 -0.95
C ALA A 28 13.84 -7.74 -1.47
N LEU A 29 14.76 -8.08 -0.56
CA LEU A 29 16.11 -8.53 -0.85
C LEU A 29 16.35 -9.90 -0.22
N LYS A 30 16.70 -10.89 -1.03
CA LYS A 30 17.10 -12.22 -0.54
C LYS A 30 18.63 -12.29 -0.45
N PHE A 31 19.13 -12.81 0.66
CA PHE A 31 20.57 -13.01 0.90
C PHE A 31 20.91 -14.47 1.16
N SER A 32 22.17 -14.83 0.91
CA SER A 32 22.72 -16.17 1.16
C SER A 32 22.97 -16.45 2.65
N ARG A 33 23.17 -15.40 3.47
CA ARG A 33 23.31 -15.49 4.94
C ARG A 33 22.50 -14.41 5.64
N ASN A 34 22.03 -14.70 6.85
CA ASN A 34 21.46 -13.69 7.75
C ASN A 34 22.60 -12.91 8.43
N PHE A 35 22.93 -11.74 7.89
CA PHE A 35 23.99 -10.89 8.42
C PHE A 35 23.53 -9.92 9.51
N TRP A 36 22.22 -9.76 9.71
CA TRP A 36 21.65 -8.82 10.67
C TRP A 36 21.38 -9.46 12.04
N SER A 37 21.19 -10.77 12.12
CA SER A 37 20.72 -11.51 13.30
C SER A 37 21.49 -11.20 14.59
N LYS A 38 22.82 -11.12 14.53
CA LYS A 38 23.67 -10.83 15.70
C LYS A 38 23.37 -9.47 16.31
N LYS A 39 23.14 -8.45 15.47
CA LYS A 39 22.88 -7.08 15.90
C LYS A 39 21.40 -6.86 16.26
N THR A 40 20.47 -7.54 15.57
CA THR A 40 19.03 -7.38 15.81
C THR A 40 18.47 -8.31 16.88
N GLY A 41 19.24 -9.30 17.34
CA GLY A 41 18.80 -10.27 18.35
C GLY A 41 17.62 -11.14 17.90
N GLY A 42 17.40 -11.28 16.58
CA GLY A 42 16.28 -12.03 16.03
C GLY A 42 14.94 -11.28 15.95
N SER A 43 14.95 -9.96 16.23
CA SER A 43 13.78 -9.08 16.07
C SER A 43 13.18 -9.16 14.67
N ASP A 44 11.85 -9.07 14.57
CA ASP A 44 11.13 -9.17 13.30
C ASP A 44 11.27 -7.90 12.43
N PHE A 45 11.74 -6.80 13.01
CA PHE A 45 12.08 -5.58 12.27
C PHE A 45 13.13 -4.75 13.01
N PHE A 46 13.76 -3.82 12.29
CA PHE A 46 14.65 -2.80 12.86
C PHE A 46 14.50 -1.47 12.12
N GLY A 47 14.65 -0.37 12.86
CA GLY A 47 14.53 0.99 12.33
C GLY A 47 15.85 1.53 11.79
N ARG A 48 15.77 2.45 10.83
CA ARG A 48 16.86 3.30 10.36
C ARG A 48 16.59 4.73 10.79
N VAL A 49 17.47 5.30 11.60
CA VAL A 49 17.41 6.73 11.94
C VAL A 49 17.98 7.53 10.77
N PRO A 50 17.21 8.46 10.17
CA PRO A 50 17.71 9.29 9.09
C PRO A 50 18.74 10.31 9.60
N SER A 51 19.78 10.57 8.80
CA SER A 51 20.82 11.56 9.12
C SER A 51 20.38 13.01 8.87
N SER A 52 19.28 13.22 8.15
CA SER A 52 18.71 14.53 7.83
C SER A 52 17.20 14.44 7.61
N SER A 53 16.50 15.58 7.72
CA SER A 53 15.07 15.67 7.43
C SER A 53 14.72 15.32 5.99
N SER A 54 15.62 15.61 5.04
CA SER A 54 15.44 15.31 3.61
C SER A 54 15.37 13.81 3.29
N ASN A 55 15.96 12.96 4.12
CA ASN A 55 16.03 11.50 3.89
C ASN A 55 15.12 10.70 4.84
N ARG A 56 14.13 11.34 5.49
CA ARG A 56 13.28 10.69 6.50
C ARG A 56 12.39 9.58 5.95
N GLY A 57 11.92 9.71 4.70
CA GLY A 57 11.03 8.74 4.04
C GLY A 57 11.76 7.52 3.44
N SER A 58 13.09 7.55 3.42
CA SER A 58 13.91 6.52 2.77
C SER A 58 14.13 5.34 3.70
N CYS A 59 13.41 4.24 3.52
CA CYS A 59 13.68 2.96 4.20
C CYS A 59 13.79 3.09 5.72
N GLY A 60 12.77 3.68 6.36
CA GLY A 60 12.76 3.92 7.81
C GLY A 60 12.67 2.64 8.66
N ILE A 61 12.14 1.55 8.10
CA ILE A 61 11.99 0.26 8.77
C ILE A 61 12.37 -0.86 7.79
N PHE A 62 13.15 -1.82 8.28
CA PHE A 62 13.43 -3.09 7.61
C PHE A 62 12.74 -4.23 8.36
N TYR A 63 11.98 -5.05 7.64
CA TYR A 63 11.28 -6.22 8.13
C TYR A 63 12.06 -7.49 7.79
N ASP A 64 12.27 -8.37 8.76
CA ASP A 64 12.82 -9.70 8.56
C ASP A 64 11.69 -10.66 8.15
N LEU A 65 11.63 -10.98 6.85
CA LEU A 65 10.68 -11.93 6.27
C LEU A 65 11.30 -13.34 6.15
N SER A 66 12.37 -13.62 6.88
CA SER A 66 13.03 -14.93 6.84
C SER A 66 12.11 -16.04 7.32
N ARG A 67 12.10 -17.16 6.59
CA ARG A 67 11.38 -18.37 7.03
C ARG A 67 12.15 -19.04 8.17
N LYS A 68 11.71 -18.80 9.40
CA LYS A 68 12.34 -19.34 10.63
C LYS A 68 12.03 -20.83 10.84
N SER A 69 10.88 -21.34 10.36
CA SER A 69 10.36 -22.68 10.69
C SER A 69 10.38 -23.72 9.56
N THR A 70 11.12 -23.49 8.47
CA THR A 70 11.19 -24.44 7.34
C THR A 70 12.60 -25.02 7.15
N PRO A 71 12.76 -26.26 6.64
CA PRO A 71 14.07 -26.89 6.41
C PRO A 71 14.96 -26.06 5.46
N LYS A 72 14.35 -25.38 4.49
CA LYS A 72 15.03 -24.42 3.61
C LYS A 72 15.01 -23.04 4.25
N LYS A 73 16.12 -22.68 4.93
CA LYS A 73 16.31 -21.32 5.43
C LYS A 73 16.35 -20.35 4.25
N SER A 74 15.62 -19.25 4.36
CA SER A 74 15.63 -18.15 3.39
C SER A 74 15.80 -16.86 4.17
N HIS A 75 16.77 -16.04 3.80
CA HIS A 75 17.09 -14.80 4.49
C HIS A 75 16.59 -13.64 3.65
N VAL A 76 15.49 -13.01 4.07
CA VAL A 76 14.81 -11.97 3.29
C VAL A 76 14.60 -10.75 4.16
N LEU A 77 15.08 -9.60 3.70
CA LEU A 77 14.71 -8.30 4.25
C LEU A 77 13.74 -7.61 3.29
N MET A 78 12.73 -6.95 3.84
CA MET A 78 11.86 -6.05 3.11
C MET A 78 11.92 -4.66 3.72
N THR A 79 11.92 -3.63 2.88
CA THR A 79 11.80 -2.24 3.31
C THR A 79 10.75 -1.52 2.47
N VAL A 80 10.31 -0.37 2.95
CA VAL A 80 9.29 0.45 2.31
C VAL A 80 9.91 1.79 1.89
N LEU A 81 9.65 2.19 0.65
CA LEU A 81 9.89 3.53 0.13
C LEU A 81 8.63 4.36 0.39
N THR A 82 8.77 5.51 1.03
CA THR A 82 7.65 6.38 1.40
C THR A 82 7.95 7.83 1.02
N GLY A 83 6.89 8.64 0.87
CA GLY A 83 7.02 10.06 0.54
C GLY A 83 7.77 10.27 -0.79
N GLU A 84 8.70 11.22 -0.79
CA GLU A 84 9.45 11.64 -1.98
C GLU A 84 10.16 10.46 -2.68
N LEU A 85 10.71 9.51 -1.93
CA LEU A 85 11.41 8.36 -2.52
C LEU A 85 10.45 7.41 -3.27
N ALA A 86 9.20 7.27 -2.81
CA ALA A 86 8.20 6.49 -3.51
C ALA A 86 7.81 7.14 -4.85
N LEU A 87 7.71 8.47 -4.88
CA LEU A 87 7.45 9.23 -6.11
C LEU A 87 8.62 9.11 -7.10
N GLN A 88 9.86 9.25 -6.60
CA GLN A 88 11.08 9.17 -7.39
C GLN A 88 11.34 7.77 -7.94
N ALA A 89 10.87 6.71 -7.28
CA ALA A 89 11.05 5.32 -7.71
C ALA A 89 10.61 5.10 -9.17
N SER A 90 9.57 5.81 -9.63
CA SER A 90 9.09 5.76 -11.01
C SER A 90 10.12 6.20 -12.07
N SER A 91 11.11 7.00 -11.68
CA SER A 91 12.19 7.51 -12.54
C SER A 91 13.49 6.71 -12.41
N MET A 92 13.52 5.70 -11.54
CA MET A 92 14.70 4.91 -11.24
C MET A 92 14.55 3.48 -11.79
N SER A 93 15.65 2.89 -12.22
CA SER A 93 15.71 1.44 -12.44
C SER A 93 15.72 0.68 -11.11
N ASP A 94 15.22 -0.56 -11.12
CA ASP A 94 15.28 -1.45 -9.95
C ASP A 94 16.69 -1.56 -9.36
N ILE A 95 17.73 -1.58 -10.22
CA ILE A 95 19.12 -1.69 -9.78
C ILE A 95 19.53 -0.44 -8.99
N GLN A 96 19.13 0.76 -9.41
CA GLN A 96 19.41 1.99 -8.67
C GLN A 96 18.70 2.01 -7.32
N ILE A 97 17.43 1.57 -7.28
CA ILE A 97 16.65 1.46 -6.03
C ILE A 97 17.31 0.46 -5.08
N VAL A 98 17.64 -0.75 -5.57
CA VAL A 98 18.30 -1.79 -4.79
C VAL A 98 19.66 -1.32 -4.29
N GLN A 99 20.45 -0.65 -5.13
CA GLN A 99 21.76 -0.13 -4.73
C GLN A 99 21.63 0.91 -3.61
N HIS A 100 20.65 1.81 -3.71
CA HIS A 100 20.34 2.76 -2.64
C HIS A 100 20.02 2.05 -1.31
N VAL A 101 19.17 1.01 -1.34
CA VAL A 101 18.84 0.21 -0.15
C VAL A 101 20.06 -0.51 0.42
N LEU A 102 20.91 -1.09 -0.44
CA LEU A 102 22.13 -1.77 -0.02
C LEU A 102 23.12 -0.82 0.64
N ASP A 103 23.26 0.41 0.15
CA ASP A 103 24.15 1.39 0.75
C ASP A 103 23.66 1.85 2.14
N LEU A 104 22.34 1.97 2.33
CA LEU A 104 21.76 2.20 3.65
C LEU A 104 22.02 1.02 4.60
N LEU A 105 21.88 -0.22 4.13
CA LEU A 105 22.17 -1.42 4.93
C LEU A 105 23.65 -1.50 5.33
N LYS A 106 24.59 -1.16 4.43
CA LYS A 106 26.02 -1.10 4.77
C LYS A 106 26.28 -0.13 5.93
N GLY A 107 25.64 1.03 5.93
CA GLY A 107 25.74 2.01 7.01
C GLY A 107 25.15 1.52 8.35
N LEU A 108 24.10 0.70 8.30
CA LEU A 108 23.46 0.12 9.49
C LEU A 108 24.27 -1.03 10.11
N PHE A 109 25.07 -1.74 9.33
CA PHE A 109 25.86 -2.89 9.80
C PHE A 109 27.36 -2.69 9.50
N PRO A 110 28.01 -1.66 10.09
CA PRO A 110 29.43 -1.44 9.91
C PRO A 110 30.22 -2.64 10.45
N GLY A 111 31.18 -3.12 9.67
CA GLY A 111 32.01 -4.29 10.02
C GLY A 111 31.42 -5.66 9.66
N GLU A 112 30.17 -5.73 9.18
CA GLU A 112 29.61 -6.95 8.61
C GLU A 112 29.93 -7.06 7.12
N THR A 113 30.46 -8.21 6.68
CA THR A 113 30.64 -8.50 5.25
C THR A 113 29.32 -8.86 4.60
N MET A 114 28.51 -7.86 4.25
CA MET A 114 27.19 -8.08 3.64
C MET A 114 27.33 -8.83 2.30
N PRO A 115 26.67 -10.00 2.12
CA PRO A 115 26.66 -10.68 0.83
C PRO A 115 25.90 -9.86 -0.21
N LYS A 116 26.21 -10.07 -1.49
CA LYS A 116 25.34 -9.58 -2.56
C LYS A 116 23.96 -10.25 -2.44
N PRO A 117 22.86 -9.54 -2.73
CA PRO A 117 21.55 -10.16 -2.75
C PRO A 117 21.49 -11.21 -3.88
N ASP A 118 21.00 -12.40 -3.58
CA ASP A 118 20.79 -13.47 -4.55
C ASP A 118 19.65 -13.13 -5.51
N LYS A 119 18.63 -12.44 -4.98
CA LYS A 119 17.42 -12.00 -5.70
C LYS A 119 16.87 -10.74 -5.05
N TYR A 120 16.16 -9.95 -5.84
CA TYR A 120 15.39 -8.81 -5.36
C TYR A 120 14.06 -8.68 -6.10
N ILE A 121 13.12 -7.96 -5.49
CA ILE A 121 11.89 -7.48 -6.12
C ILE A 121 11.67 -6.04 -5.67
N VAL A 122 11.30 -5.18 -6.60
CA VAL A 122 10.86 -3.80 -6.36
C VAL A 122 9.42 -3.70 -6.87
N SER A 123 8.50 -3.15 -6.07
CA SER A 123 7.16 -2.82 -6.57
C SER A 123 7.14 -1.47 -7.28
N HIS A 124 6.20 -1.32 -8.21
CA HIS A 124 5.94 -0.09 -8.96
C HIS A 124 4.42 0.18 -9.02
N TRP A 125 3.77 0.23 -7.86
CA TRP A 125 2.32 0.47 -7.72
C TRP A 125 1.88 1.78 -8.37
N GLY A 126 2.71 2.82 -8.30
CA GLY A 126 2.41 4.11 -8.92
C GLY A 126 2.36 4.06 -10.45
N GLN A 127 3.02 3.08 -11.07
CA GLN A 127 3.04 2.87 -12.52
C GLN A 127 2.07 1.79 -12.99
N ASP A 128 1.47 1.03 -12.08
CA ASP A 128 0.47 0.02 -12.42
C ASP A 128 -0.78 0.71 -12.98
N PRO A 129 -1.16 0.49 -14.25
CA PRO A 129 -2.28 1.18 -14.89
C PRO A 129 -3.65 0.81 -14.28
N TYR A 130 -3.73 -0.25 -13.48
CA TYR A 130 -4.97 -0.70 -12.83
C TYR A 130 -5.03 -0.32 -11.35
N SER A 131 -3.93 0.14 -10.76
CA SER A 131 -3.85 0.55 -9.35
C SER A 131 -3.51 2.03 -9.22
N GLY A 132 -2.34 2.46 -9.70
CA GLY A 132 -1.85 3.84 -9.62
C GLY A 132 -1.56 4.37 -8.22
N MET A 133 -1.72 3.54 -7.17
CA MET A 133 -1.61 3.92 -5.77
C MET A 133 -1.40 2.69 -4.88
N ALA A 134 -1.11 2.93 -3.59
CA ALA A 134 -1.08 1.90 -2.56
C ALA A 134 -2.35 1.92 -1.70
N TYR A 135 -2.72 3.08 -1.15
CA TYR A 135 -3.91 3.24 -0.30
C TYR A 135 -4.31 4.72 -0.16
N SER A 136 -5.59 4.98 0.06
CA SER A 136 -6.14 6.33 0.16
C SER A 136 -5.69 7.06 1.44
N PHE A 137 -5.79 8.39 1.45
CA PHE A 137 -5.68 9.19 2.66
C PHE A 137 -6.54 10.46 2.56
N VAL A 138 -6.75 11.15 3.68
CA VAL A 138 -7.46 12.44 3.72
C VAL A 138 -6.42 13.57 3.65
N PRO A 139 -6.31 14.30 2.52
CA PRO A 139 -5.43 15.45 2.40
C PRO A 139 -5.93 16.64 3.25
N LEU A 140 -5.08 17.66 3.38
CA LEU A 140 -5.47 18.91 4.01
C LEU A 140 -6.66 19.54 3.28
N GLY A 141 -7.69 19.93 4.02
CA GLY A 141 -8.91 20.53 3.47
C GLY A 141 -10.03 19.54 3.16
N SER A 142 -9.75 18.23 3.17
CA SER A 142 -10.74 17.17 2.96
C SER A 142 -11.23 16.58 4.29
N THR A 143 -12.27 15.76 4.27
CA THR A 143 -12.79 15.13 5.49
C THR A 143 -13.10 13.64 5.29
N GLY A 144 -13.29 12.90 6.38
CA GLY A 144 -13.74 11.51 6.30
C GLY A 144 -15.10 11.32 5.61
N GLN A 145 -15.90 12.38 5.43
CA GLN A 145 -17.18 12.30 4.72
C GLN A 145 -17.01 11.98 3.23
N ASP A 146 -15.84 12.26 2.64
CA ASP A 146 -15.57 11.93 1.24
C ASP A 146 -15.65 10.41 1.00
N TYR A 147 -15.23 9.56 1.96
CA TYR A 147 -15.42 8.10 1.86
C TYR A 147 -16.90 7.71 1.80
N ASP A 148 -17.74 8.35 2.62
CA ASP A 148 -19.17 8.07 2.68
C ASP A 148 -19.86 8.51 1.37
N GLU A 149 -19.45 9.66 0.81
CA GLU A 149 -19.95 10.17 -0.47
C GLU A 149 -19.56 9.26 -1.65
N ILE A 150 -18.32 8.74 -1.67
CA ILE A 150 -17.89 7.76 -2.67
C ILE A 150 -18.71 6.46 -2.53
N ALA A 151 -19.01 6.03 -1.30
CA ALA A 151 -19.77 4.80 -1.02
C ALA A 151 -21.27 4.86 -1.39
N LYS A 152 -21.85 6.05 -1.61
CA LYS A 152 -23.27 6.18 -1.99
C LYS A 152 -23.56 5.47 -3.31
N SER A 153 -24.60 4.63 -3.33
CA SER A 153 -25.14 4.06 -4.57
C SER A 153 -25.72 5.16 -5.45
N LEU A 154 -25.76 4.92 -6.77
CA LEU A 154 -26.44 5.79 -7.73
C LEU A 154 -27.62 5.04 -8.35
N GLU A 155 -28.81 5.62 -8.20
CA GLU A 155 -30.10 5.04 -8.63
C GLU A 155 -30.32 3.58 -8.19
N ASP A 156 -29.62 3.17 -7.12
CA ASP A 156 -29.53 1.78 -6.66
C ASP A 156 -29.21 0.77 -7.78
N LYS A 157 -28.49 1.21 -8.81
CA LYS A 157 -28.01 0.39 -9.94
C LYS A 157 -26.50 0.28 -9.95
N LEU A 158 -25.81 1.34 -9.52
CA LEU A 158 -24.36 1.39 -9.46
C LEU A 158 -23.93 1.54 -8.00
N PHE A 159 -23.18 0.55 -7.53
CA PHE A 159 -22.68 0.46 -6.15
C PHE A 159 -21.15 0.58 -6.14
N PHE A 160 -20.60 1.08 -5.04
CA PHE A 160 -19.17 1.35 -4.91
C PHE A 160 -18.61 0.69 -3.65
N ALA A 161 -17.60 -0.15 -3.83
CA ALA A 161 -16.84 -0.80 -2.78
C ALA A 161 -15.34 -0.57 -2.99
N GLY A 162 -14.54 -0.92 -1.99
CA GLY A 162 -13.10 -0.72 -1.94
C GLY A 162 -12.70 0.05 -0.68
N GLU A 163 -11.40 0.05 -0.39
CA GLU A 163 -10.85 0.71 0.81
C GLU A 163 -11.21 2.21 0.87
N ALA A 164 -11.19 2.89 -0.29
CA ALA A 164 -11.56 4.30 -0.44
C ALA A 164 -13.07 4.58 -0.32
N THR A 165 -13.86 3.59 0.09
CA THR A 165 -15.30 3.72 0.37
C THR A 165 -15.64 3.38 1.82
N ASN A 166 -14.65 3.05 2.65
CA ASN A 166 -14.85 2.63 4.03
C ASN A 166 -14.25 3.64 5.02
N ARG A 167 -15.08 4.55 5.53
CA ARG A 167 -14.64 5.58 6.48
C ARG A 167 -14.11 5.02 7.79
N GLN A 168 -14.66 3.91 8.28
CA GLN A 168 -14.29 3.35 9.58
C GLN A 168 -12.95 2.59 9.51
N PHE A 169 -12.69 1.92 8.38
CA PHE A 169 -11.51 1.09 8.19
C PHE A 169 -10.81 1.38 6.86
N PRO A 170 -10.40 2.63 6.56
CA PRO A 170 -9.77 2.97 5.28
C PRO A 170 -8.43 2.24 5.12
N GLN A 171 -7.86 2.27 3.92
CA GLN A 171 -6.52 1.75 3.56
C GLN A 171 -6.32 0.23 3.61
N THR A 172 -7.04 -0.45 4.50
CA THR A 172 -6.77 -1.85 4.84
C THR A 172 -7.47 -2.82 3.91
N VAL A 173 -6.86 -4.01 3.73
CA VAL A 173 -7.52 -5.15 3.07
C VAL A 173 -8.84 -5.48 3.78
N THR A 174 -8.86 -5.42 5.12
CA THR A 174 -10.07 -5.61 5.93
C THR A 174 -11.16 -4.59 5.57
N GLY A 175 -10.82 -3.32 5.42
CA GLY A 175 -11.74 -2.27 5.00
C GLY A 175 -12.35 -2.51 3.62
N ALA A 176 -11.51 -2.87 2.65
CA ALA A 176 -11.95 -3.25 1.31
C ALA A 176 -12.90 -4.46 1.37
N TYR A 177 -12.54 -5.51 2.11
CA TYR A 177 -13.37 -6.69 2.31
C TYR A 177 -14.74 -6.35 2.91
N LEU A 178 -14.76 -5.60 4.02
CA LEU A 178 -16.00 -5.20 4.69
C LEU A 178 -16.87 -4.29 3.82
N SER A 179 -16.28 -3.43 3.00
CA SER A 179 -17.04 -2.62 2.04
C SER A 179 -17.70 -3.48 0.96
N GLY A 180 -17.06 -4.58 0.56
CA GLY A 180 -17.64 -5.56 -0.38
C GLY A 180 -18.85 -6.26 0.22
N ILE A 181 -18.77 -6.69 1.48
CA ILE A 181 -19.93 -7.26 2.21
C ILE A 181 -21.07 -6.23 2.27
N ARG A 182 -20.76 -5.00 2.68
CA ARG A 182 -21.76 -3.91 2.78
C ARG A 182 -22.52 -3.70 1.47
N GLU A 183 -21.83 -3.62 0.34
CA GLU A 183 -22.51 -3.43 -0.95
C GLU A 183 -23.25 -4.69 -1.41
N ALA A 184 -22.74 -5.88 -1.14
CA ALA A 184 -23.44 -7.14 -1.44
C ALA A 184 -24.78 -7.23 -0.69
N GLU A 185 -24.81 -6.85 0.59
CA GLU A 185 -26.03 -6.81 1.40
C GLU A 185 -27.06 -5.82 0.84
N LYS A 186 -26.63 -4.60 0.46
CA LYS A 186 -27.51 -3.61 -0.17
C LYS A 186 -28.16 -4.12 -1.46
N ILE A 187 -27.36 -4.79 -2.31
CA ILE A 187 -27.84 -5.35 -3.57
C ILE A 187 -28.87 -6.46 -3.32
N LEU A 188 -28.60 -7.35 -2.36
CA LEU A 188 -29.52 -8.43 -2.02
C LEU A 188 -30.84 -7.90 -1.44
N MET A 189 -30.78 -6.93 -0.51
CA MET A 189 -31.99 -6.33 0.09
C MET A 189 -32.89 -5.69 -0.97
N LYS A 190 -32.31 -4.92 -1.91
CA LYS A 190 -33.06 -4.37 -3.04
C LYS A 190 -33.75 -5.45 -3.86
N LYS A 191 -33.05 -6.53 -4.18
CA LYS A 191 -33.62 -7.63 -4.95
C LYS A 191 -34.82 -8.26 -4.24
N PHE A 192 -34.75 -8.43 -2.92
CA PHE A 192 -35.87 -8.94 -2.12
C PHE A 192 -37.06 -7.96 -2.13
N GLU A 193 -36.83 -6.66 -1.98
CA GLU A 193 -37.90 -5.64 -2.03
C GLU A 193 -38.61 -5.62 -3.40
N GLU A 194 -37.87 -5.80 -4.49
CA GLU A 194 -38.42 -5.92 -5.85
C GLU A 194 -39.22 -7.22 -6.06
N GLU A 195 -38.79 -8.35 -5.48
CA GLU A 195 -39.47 -9.65 -5.60
C GLU A 195 -40.73 -9.77 -4.73
N GLU A 196 -40.77 -9.11 -3.56
CA GLU A 196 -41.92 -9.14 -2.63
C GLU A 196 -42.98 -8.07 -2.93
N GLY A 197 -42.77 -7.20 -3.93
CA GLY A 197 -43.80 -6.27 -4.42
C GLY A 197 -44.11 -5.10 -3.47
N PHE A 198 -43.12 -4.64 -2.70
CA PHE A 198 -43.26 -3.45 -1.84
C PHE A 198 -43.09 -2.12 -2.59
N LEU A 199 -42.93 -2.15 -3.92
CA LEU A 199 -42.90 -0.99 -4.83
C LEU A 199 -43.72 -1.24 -6.10
#